data_AF-A0A6J6UY20-F1
#
_entry.id   AF-A0A6J6UY20-F1
#
_cell.length_a   1.000
_cell.length_b   1.000
_cell.length_c   1.000
_cell.angle_alpha   90.00
_cell.angle_beta   90.00
_cell.angle_gamma   90.00
#
_symmetry.space_group_name_H-M   'P 1'
#
loop_
_entity.id
_entity.type
_entity.pdbx_description
1 polymer ?
#
loop_
_entity_poly.entity_id
_entity_poly.type
_entity_poly.pdbx_seq_one_letter_code
_entity_poly.pdbx_strand_id
1 'polypeptide(L)' 'MADSTHVTAALSAMSDKTAEQRAALRLKHAQKLTALMEARNDLRGVHALADFVDDSVRWSA' A
#
# COMPACT_ATOMS: atom_id res chain seq x y z
N MET A 1 11.81 -20.44 31.80
CA MET A 1 11.58 -19.00 31.51
C MET A 1 12.29 -18.49 30.25
N ALA A 2 13.22 -19.22 29.62
CA ALA A 2 13.85 -18.80 28.36
C ALA A 2 12.99 -19.07 27.10
N ASP A 3 12.19 -20.14 27.12
CA ASP A 3 11.39 -20.59 25.96
C ASP A 3 10.32 -19.56 25.52
N SER A 4 9.64 -18.91 26.48
CA SER A 4 8.63 -17.88 26.17
C SER A 4 9.20 -16.67 25.43
N THR A 5 10.44 -16.25 25.71
CA THR A 5 11.05 -15.09 25.03
C THR A 5 11.34 -15.40 23.56
N HIS A 6 11.77 -16.61 23.25
CA HIS A 6 12.01 -17.05 21.87
C HIS A 6 10.70 -17.15 21.08
N VAL A 7 9.62 -17.64 21.70
CA VAL A 7 8.29 -17.71 21.07
C VAL A 7 7.73 -16.30 20.78
N THR A 8 7.87 -15.36 21.70
CA THR A 8 7.42 -13.97 21.46
C THR A 8 8.23 -13.29 20.35
N ALA A 9 9.56 -13.46 20.34
CA ALA A 9 10.41 -12.90 19.28
C ALA A 9 10.06 -13.48 17.89
N ALA A 10 9.80 -14.79 17.81
CA ALA A 10 9.37 -15.43 16.57
C ALA A 10 8.02 -14.90 16.09
N LEU A 11 7.06 -14.68 17.00
CA LEU A 11 5.75 -14.13 16.65
C LEU A 11 5.83 -12.67 16.16
N SER A 12 6.65 -11.83 16.81
CA SER A 12 6.90 -10.46 16.34
C SER A 12 7.51 -10.45 14.94
N ALA A 13 8.53 -11.28 14.69
CA ALA A 13 9.15 -11.37 13.37
C ALA A 13 8.16 -11.85 12.28
N MET A 14 7.25 -12.76 12.60
CA MET A 14 6.18 -13.18 11.69
C MET A 14 5.16 -12.06 11.43
N SER A 15 4.82 -11.27 12.45
CA SER A 15 3.94 -10.10 12.33
C SER A 15 4.57 -9.03 11.43
N ASP A 16 5.85 -8.73 11.63
CA ASP A 16 6.60 -7.75 10.85
C ASP A 16 6.69 -8.18 9.38
N LYS A 17 7.04 -9.44 9.11
CA LYS A 17 7.03 -10.00 7.74
C LYS A 17 5.66 -9.90 7.08
N THR A 18 4.58 -10.12 7.84
CA THR A 18 3.21 -9.98 7.33
C THR A 18 2.84 -8.51 7.06
N ALA A 19 3.34 -7.58 7.87
CA ALA A 19 3.18 -6.15 7.65
C ALA A 19 3.92 -5.70 6.38
N GLU A 20 5.17 -6.14 6.20
CA GLU A 20 5.99 -5.87 5.00
C GLU A 20 5.35 -6.41 3.72
N GLN A 21 4.85 -7.65 3.74
CA GLN A 21 4.17 -8.24 2.60
C GLN A 21 2.91 -7.44 2.23
N ARG A 22 2.12 -7.01 3.22
CA ARG A 22 0.95 -6.16 2.97
C ARG A 22 1.35 -4.78 2.46
N ALA A 23 2.43 -4.18 2.98
CA ALA A 23 2.96 -2.92 2.49
C ALA A 23 3.39 -3.03 1.02
N ALA A 24 4.11 -4.10 0.66
CA ALA A 24 4.52 -4.37 -0.71
C ALA A 24 3.33 -4.59 -1.65
N LEU A 25 2.29 -5.30 -1.21
CA LEU A 25 1.06 -5.47 -1.99
C LEU A 25 0.30 -4.15 -2.17
N ARG A 26 0.20 -3.33 -1.12
CA ARG A 26 -0.42 -2.00 -1.19
C ARG A 26 0.33 -1.08 -2.13
N LEU A 27 1.67 -1.09 -2.10
CA LEU A 27 2.50 -0.31 -3.01
C LEU A 27 2.26 -0.74 -4.46
N LYS A 28 2.31 -2.04 -4.75
CA LYS A 28 2.02 -2.57 -6.10
C LYS A 28 0.61 -2.21 -6.57
N HIS A 29 -0.36 -2.25 -5.66
CA HIS A 29 -1.74 -1.88 -5.96
C HIS A 29 -1.87 -0.39 -6.27
N ALA A 30 -1.26 0.47 -5.46
CA ALA A 30 -1.23 1.92 -5.68
C ALA A 30 -0.59 2.26 -7.03
N GLN A 31 0.56 1.67 -7.35
CA GLN A 31 1.24 1.86 -8.64
C GLN A 31 0.37 1.45 -9.83
N LYS A 32 -0.29 0.27 -9.75
CA LYS A 32 -1.19 -0.19 -10.81
C LYS A 32 -2.43 0.70 -10.94
N LEU A 33 -2.97 1.18 -9.82
CA LEU A 33 -4.12 2.08 -9.82
C LEU A 33 -3.76 3.42 -10.44
N THR A 34 -2.61 4.01 -10.09
CA THR A 34 -2.10 5.24 -10.72
C THR A 34 -1.93 5.06 -12.22
N ALA A 35 -1.25 4.00 -12.67
CA ALA A 35 -1.07 3.72 -14.10
C ALA A 35 -2.41 3.55 -14.84
N LEU A 36 -3.40 2.92 -14.19
CA LEU A 36 -4.74 2.79 -14.77
C LEU A 36 -5.47 4.15 -14.85
N MET A 37 -5.33 5.01 -13.84
CA MET A 37 -5.93 6.35 -13.85
C MET A 37 -5.23 7.29 -14.86
N GLU A 38 -3.92 7.13 -15.08
CA GLU A 38 -3.21 7.83 -16.16
C GLU A 38 -3.73 7.45 -17.54
N ALA A 39 -3.97 6.15 -17.78
CA ALA A 39 -4.59 5.68 -19.01
C ALA A 39 -6.05 6.15 -19.16
N ARG A 40 -6.73 6.44 -18.05
CA ARG A 40 -8.12 6.91 -17.98
C ARG A 40 -8.22 8.39 -17.61
N ASN A 41 -7.48 9.22 -18.35
CA ASN A 41 -7.51 10.67 -18.18
C ASN A 41 -8.92 11.28 -18.38
N ASP A 42 -9.80 10.57 -19.09
CA ASP A 42 -11.20 10.92 -19.30
C ASP A 42 -12.04 11.00 -18.02
N LEU A 43 -11.60 10.35 -16.94
CA LEU A 43 -12.31 10.37 -15.66
C LEU A 43 -11.89 11.50 -14.72
N ARG A 44 -10.81 12.23 -15.02
CA ARG A 44 -10.34 13.35 -14.19
C ARG A 44 -11.34 14.52 -14.24
N GLY A 45 -11.63 15.11 -13.10
CA GLY A 45 -12.61 16.17 -12.88
C GLY A 45 -14.06 15.72 -12.88
N VAL A 46 -14.34 14.45 -13.23
CA VAL A 46 -15.70 13.88 -13.30
C VAL A 46 -15.91 12.82 -12.23
N HIS A 47 -14.88 12.03 -11.94
CA HIS A 47 -14.97 10.93 -11.00
C HIS A 47 -14.08 11.19 -9.78
N ALA A 48 -14.72 11.35 -8.61
CA ALA A 48 -14.05 11.72 -7.37
C ALA A 48 -12.86 10.82 -6.98
N LEU A 49 -12.91 9.51 -7.29
CA LEU A 49 -11.77 8.61 -7.06
C LEU A 49 -10.57 8.94 -7.94
N ALA A 50 -10.79 9.32 -9.20
CA ALA A 50 -9.69 9.67 -10.10
C ALA A 50 -9.03 10.97 -9.64
N ASP A 51 -9.83 11.94 -9.19
CA ASP A 51 -9.33 13.21 -8.64
C ASP A 51 -8.56 13.01 -7.34
N PHE A 52 -9.08 12.18 -6.44
CA PHE A 52 -8.39 11.84 -5.21
C PHE A 52 -7.05 11.15 -5.45
N VAL A 53 -7.01 10.19 -6.38
CA VAL A 53 -5.76 9.51 -6.74
C VAL A 53 -4.78 10.48 -7.38
N ASP A 54 -5.25 11.39 -8.25
CA ASP A 54 -4.41 12.42 -8.84
C ASP A 54 -3.77 13.33 -7.80
N ASP A 55 -4.58 13.90 -6.90
CA ASP A 55 -4.08 14.76 -5.85
C ASP A 55 -3.11 14.00 -4.93
N SER A 56 -3.42 12.75 -4.60
CA SER A 56 -2.53 11.91 -3.78
C SER A 56 -1.17 11.69 -4.45
N VAL A 57 -1.14 11.45 -5.77
CA VAL A 57 0.11 11.32 -6.54
C VAL A 57 0.83 12.68 -6.60
N ARG A 58 0.11 13.76 -6.91
CA ARG A 58 0.66 15.11 -7.01
C ARG A 58 1.37 15.57 -5.74
N TRP A 59 0.89 15.16 -4.56
CA TRP A 59 1.49 15.50 -3.28
C TRP A 59 2.52 14.48 -2.76
N SER A 60 2.62 13.29 -3.35
CA SER A 60 3.61 12.26 -2.95
C SER A 60 4.84 12.20 -3.85
N ALA A 61 4.80 12.84 -5.02
CA ALA A 61 5.91 12.99 -5.95
C ALA A 61 6.92 14.06 -5.53
#